data_AF-A0A2S1XJ97-F1
#
_entry.id   AF-A0A2S1XJ97-F1
#
_cell.length_a   1.000
_cell.length_b   1.000
_cell.length_c   1.000
_cell.angle_alpha   90.00
_cell.angle_beta   90.00
_cell.angle_gamma   90.00
#
_symmetry.space_group_name_H-M   'P 1'
#
loop_
_entity.id
_entity.type
_entity.pdbx_description
1 polymer ?
#
loop_
_entity_poly.entity_id
_entity_poly.type
_entity_poly.pdbx_seq_one_letter_code
_entity_poly.pdbx_strand_id
1 'polypeptide(L)'
;MRNLSKPFMAELQKARRTGNPYQSVVDDATALAPALASLPSGPVTVDNSDVIRAISDLGAKLDRFLTMDAQQIDQIQVEIADISGRIKATKVEMAAIRHPLAGDDKFQQASQELSAVVSATEAATNTIMACAEELEEVVHELKSSLPEGYHADRVNDMNDVIVRIYEACNFQDLTGQRITKVVRALSFIEERVDAMMSHWNKREFEAMPLPPTVTKMDESLELHGPADHQETGNISQADIDALFG
;
A
#
# COMPACT_ATOMS: atom_id res chain seq x y z
N MET A 1 38.10 4.64 -2.79
CA MET A 1 39.27 3.78 -2.56
C MET A 1 40.19 4.47 -1.55
N ARG A 2 40.14 4.08 -0.26
CA ARG A 2 41.03 4.59 0.79
C ARG A 2 42.01 3.47 1.16
N ASN A 3 43.29 3.74 0.95
CA ASN A 3 44.41 2.85 1.22
C ASN A 3 44.57 2.59 2.73
N LEU A 4 44.20 1.39 3.19
CA LEU A 4 44.73 0.81 4.43
C LEU A 4 46.02 0.06 4.07
N SER A 5 47.18 0.62 4.44
CA SER A 5 48.46 -0.08 4.35
C SER A 5 49.16 -0.08 5.70
N LYS A 6 49.14 -1.28 6.31
CA LYS A 6 50.24 -1.93 7.06
C LYS A 6 50.75 -1.29 8.37
N PRO A 7 50.04 -1.45 9.50
CA PRO A 7 50.65 -1.28 10.83
C PRO A 7 51.56 -2.45 11.25
N PHE A 8 51.47 -3.62 10.58
CA PHE A 8 52.14 -4.86 11.04
C PHE A 8 53.66 -4.90 10.81
N MET A 9 54.19 -4.10 9.86
CA MET A 9 55.64 -4.08 9.56
C MET A 9 56.44 -3.23 10.56
N ALA A 10 55.80 -2.31 11.28
CA ALA A 10 56.47 -1.45 12.27
C ALA A 10 56.74 -2.17 13.60
N GLU A 11 55.91 -3.15 13.98
CA GLU A 11 56.07 -3.92 15.22
C GLU A 11 57.16 -4.98 15.12
N LEU A 12 57.28 -5.64 13.96
CA LEU A 12 58.31 -6.66 13.70
C LEU A 12 59.74 -6.10 13.72
N GLN A 13 59.93 -4.82 13.36
CA GLN A 13 61.23 -4.16 13.45
C GLN A 13 61.58 -3.71 14.88
N LYS A 14 60.58 -3.49 15.75
CA LYS A 14 60.82 -3.09 17.15
C LYS A 14 61.27 -4.29 17.99
N ALA A 15 60.72 -5.48 17.73
CA ALA A 15 61.13 -6.72 18.39
C ALA A 15 62.55 -7.19 18.04
N ARG A 16 63.09 -6.80 16.87
CA ARG A 16 64.49 -7.08 16.48
C ARG A 16 65.52 -6.17 17.17
N ARG A 17 65.11 -5.01 17.72
CA ARG A 17 66.02 -4.05 18.38
C ARG A 17 66.24 -4.35 19.86
N THR A 18 65.28 -4.96 20.54
CA THR A 18 65.46 -5.49 21.90
C THR A 18 66.13 -6.86 21.79
N GLY A 19 67.46 -6.86 21.80
CA GLY A 19 68.26 -8.08 21.79
C GLY A 19 67.89 -9.04 22.92
N ASN A 20 68.08 -10.33 22.64
CA ASN A 20 67.83 -11.44 23.57
C ASN A 20 68.60 -11.22 24.90
N PRO A 21 67.93 -11.16 26.06
CA PRO A 21 68.56 -10.83 27.35
C PRO A 21 69.40 -11.96 27.97
N TYR A 22 69.54 -13.10 27.31
CA TYR A 22 70.33 -14.22 27.83
C TYR A 22 71.72 -14.28 27.20
N GLN A 23 72.72 -13.79 27.95
CA GLN A 23 74.13 -14.05 27.70
C GLN A 23 74.49 -15.46 28.19
N SER A 24 75.07 -16.28 27.31
CA SER A 24 75.71 -17.53 27.69
C SER A 24 77.06 -17.22 28.33
N VAL A 25 77.17 -17.44 29.64
CA VAL A 25 78.45 -17.36 30.35
C VAL A 25 79.17 -18.68 30.17
N VAL A 26 80.22 -18.68 29.35
CA VAL A 26 81.27 -19.71 29.36
C VAL A 26 82.59 -18.98 29.32
N ASP A 27 83.33 -19.03 30.43
CA ASP A 27 84.75 -19.35 30.42
C ASP A 27 85.30 -19.62 31.85
N ASP A 28 85.82 -20.84 31.97
CA ASP A 28 87.02 -21.33 32.67
C ASP A 28 87.47 -20.69 34.01
N ALA A 29 87.33 -21.47 35.10
CA ALA A 29 88.23 -21.44 36.24
C ALA A 29 88.19 -22.77 37.03
N THR A 30 89.31 -23.48 36.97
CA THR A 30 89.68 -24.70 37.70
C THR A 30 89.47 -24.64 39.22
N ALA A 31 88.63 -25.52 39.77
CA ALA A 31 88.75 -26.00 41.16
C ALA A 31 87.94 -27.30 41.42
N LEU A 32 88.67 -28.38 41.71
CA LEU A 32 88.35 -29.56 42.55
C LEU A 32 86.90 -30.11 42.55
N ALA A 33 86.73 -31.23 41.85
CA ALA A 33 85.52 -32.05 41.86
C ALA A 33 85.33 -32.85 43.16
N PRO A 34 84.08 -32.98 43.65
CA PRO A 34 83.55 -34.24 44.11
C PRO A 34 82.68 -34.86 43.01
N ALA A 35 82.81 -36.17 42.81
CA ALA A 35 82.05 -36.92 41.82
C ALA A 35 80.53 -36.79 42.06
N LEU A 36 79.84 -36.02 41.20
CA LEU A 36 78.38 -35.94 41.17
C LEU A 36 77.89 -36.76 39.97
N ALA A 37 77.00 -37.71 40.27
CA ALA A 37 76.45 -38.67 39.34
C ALA A 37 75.84 -38.00 38.10
N SER A 38 76.08 -38.61 36.93
CA SER A 38 75.47 -38.23 35.67
C SER A 38 73.94 -38.24 35.78
N LEU A 39 73.32 -37.06 35.69
CA LEU A 39 71.87 -36.93 35.52
C LEU A 39 71.47 -37.47 34.13
N PRO A 40 70.33 -38.18 34.01
CA PRO A 40 69.92 -38.75 32.74
C PRO A 40 69.51 -37.62 31.78
N SER A 41 70.26 -37.46 30.69
CA SER A 41 69.86 -36.63 29.54
C SER A 41 68.82 -37.38 28.70
N GLY A 42 67.59 -37.46 29.21
CA GLY A 42 66.42 -37.85 28.42
C GLY A 42 65.70 -36.60 27.90
N PRO A 43 65.17 -36.60 26.66
CA PRO A 43 64.36 -35.48 26.19
C PRO A 43 63.13 -35.33 27.10
N VAL A 44 62.93 -34.12 27.66
CA VAL A 44 61.71 -33.78 28.41
C VAL A 44 60.58 -33.65 27.40
N THR A 45 59.77 -34.71 27.25
CA THR A 45 58.55 -34.68 26.44
C THR A 45 57.42 -34.12 27.28
N VAL A 46 56.97 -32.90 26.98
CA VAL A 46 55.77 -32.31 27.58
C VAL A 46 54.54 -32.91 26.89
N ASP A 47 53.68 -33.58 27.64
CA ASP A 47 52.43 -34.14 27.13
C ASP A 47 51.39 -33.02 26.94
N ASN A 48 51.10 -32.68 25.69
CA ASN A 48 50.14 -31.65 25.30
C ASN A 48 48.79 -32.24 24.84
N SER A 49 48.55 -33.53 25.05
CA SER A 49 47.35 -34.23 24.54
C SER A 49 46.04 -33.63 25.05
N ASP A 50 45.96 -33.24 26.32
CA ASP A 50 44.78 -32.63 26.93
C ASP A 50 44.47 -31.24 26.35
N VAL A 51 45.50 -30.44 26.07
CA VAL A 51 45.35 -29.11 25.46
C VAL A 51 44.87 -29.24 24.01
N ILE A 52 45.45 -30.17 23.24
CA ILE A 52 45.03 -30.45 21.86
C ILE A 52 43.57 -30.94 21.83
N ARG A 53 43.18 -31.78 22.79
CA ARG A 53 41.79 -32.24 22.94
C ARG A 53 40.83 -31.09 23.24
N ALA A 54 41.18 -30.22 24.18
CA ALA A 54 40.35 -29.05 24.51
C ALA A 54 40.20 -28.07 23.34
N ILE A 55 41.27 -27.85 22.55
CA ILE A 55 41.23 -27.04 21.33
C ILE A 55 40.31 -27.69 20.28
N SER A 56 40.40 -29.01 20.10
CA SER A 56 39.52 -29.76 19.18
C SER A 56 38.06 -29.67 19.60
N ASP A 57 37.77 -29.81 20.89
CA ASP A 57 36.40 -29.70 21.43
C ASP A 57 35.84 -28.28 21.27
N LEU A 58 36.68 -27.25 21.45
CA LEU A 58 36.31 -25.86 21.21
C LEU A 58 36.06 -25.60 19.72
N GLY A 59 36.92 -26.12 18.84
CA GLY A 59 36.75 -26.06 17.38
C GLY A 59 35.43 -26.69 16.95
N ALA A 60 35.10 -27.88 17.45
CA ALA A 60 33.82 -28.54 17.16
C ALA A 60 32.60 -27.76 17.67
N LYS A 61 32.71 -27.08 18.82
CA LYS A 61 31.64 -26.20 19.33
C LYS A 61 31.48 -24.94 18.48
N LEU A 62 32.60 -24.33 18.06
CA LEU A 62 32.59 -23.16 17.19
C LEU A 62 32.01 -23.50 15.81
N ASP A 63 32.39 -24.63 15.22
CA ASP A 63 31.83 -25.12 13.95
C ASP A 63 30.32 -25.33 14.07
N ARG A 64 29.85 -25.97 15.15
CA ARG A 64 28.41 -26.13 15.40
C ARG A 64 27.70 -24.78 15.50
N PHE A 65 28.27 -23.83 16.24
CA PHE A 65 27.71 -22.49 16.39
C PHE A 65 27.63 -21.76 15.04
N LEU A 66 28.73 -21.74 14.27
CA LEU A 66 28.77 -21.12 12.94
C LEU A 66 27.80 -21.79 11.95
N THR A 67 27.65 -23.12 12.01
CA THR A 67 26.66 -23.82 11.16
C THR A 67 25.22 -23.49 11.54
N MET A 68 24.93 -23.32 12.83
CA MET A 68 23.60 -22.93 13.31
C MET A 68 23.27 -21.49 12.91
N ASP A 69 24.23 -20.56 13.04
CA ASP A 69 24.09 -19.17 12.58
C ASP A 69 23.89 -19.11 11.07
N ALA A 70 24.64 -19.90 10.29
CA ALA A 70 24.46 -19.98 8.84
C ALA A 70 23.04 -20.45 8.47
N GLN A 71 22.53 -21.49 9.14
CA GLN A 71 21.16 -21.97 8.94
C GLN A 71 20.10 -20.92 9.31
N GLN A 72 20.30 -20.17 10.39
CA GLN A 72 19.40 -19.08 10.79
C GLN A 72 19.42 -17.94 9.77
N ILE A 73 20.59 -17.58 9.26
CA ILE A 73 20.75 -16.55 8.22
C ILE A 73 20.03 -17.00 6.94
N ASP A 74 20.21 -18.26 6.52
CA ASP A 74 19.52 -18.80 5.34
C ASP A 74 17.99 -18.77 5.51
N GLN A 75 17.49 -19.14 6.69
CA GLN A 75 16.06 -19.06 7.00
C GLN A 75 15.53 -17.62 6.91
N ILE A 76 16.24 -16.65 7.49
CA ILE A 76 15.87 -15.23 7.41
C ILE A 76 15.90 -14.74 5.96
N GLN A 77 16.87 -15.17 5.15
CA GLN A 77 16.93 -14.81 3.73
C GLN A 77 15.71 -15.33 2.94
N VAL A 78 15.27 -16.56 3.22
CA VAL A 78 14.06 -17.13 2.62
C VAL A 78 12.82 -16.33 3.01
N GLU A 79 12.69 -15.97 4.29
CA GLU A 79 11.57 -15.16 4.79
C GLU A 79 11.55 -13.75 4.18
N ILE A 80 12.72 -13.10 4.07
CA ILE A 80 12.84 -11.80 3.40
C ILE A 80 12.46 -11.90 1.92
N ALA A 81 12.88 -12.97 1.24
CA ALA A 81 12.52 -13.19 -0.16
C ALA A 81 11.01 -13.37 -0.33
N ASP A 82 10.35 -14.11 0.57
CA ASP A 82 8.89 -14.26 0.58
C ASP A 82 8.17 -12.92 0.79
N ILE A 83 8.58 -12.15 1.81
CA ILE A 83 8.03 -10.81 2.09
C ILE A 83 8.22 -9.90 0.87
N SER A 84 9.40 -9.90 0.27
CA SER A 84 9.69 -9.12 -0.94
C SER A 84 8.79 -9.53 -2.11
N GLY A 85 8.54 -10.82 -2.28
CA GLY A 85 7.62 -11.34 -3.30
C GLY A 85 6.19 -10.83 -3.09
N ARG A 86 5.70 -10.87 -1.84
CA ARG A 86 4.37 -10.37 -1.47
C ARG A 86 4.24 -8.86 -1.67
N ILE A 87 5.25 -8.08 -1.28
CA ILE A 87 5.29 -6.62 -1.53
C ILE A 87 5.21 -6.33 -3.02
N LYS A 88 5.92 -7.08 -3.86
CA LYS A 88 5.87 -6.91 -5.31
C LYS A 88 4.48 -7.18 -5.87
N ALA A 89 3.81 -8.23 -5.41
CA ALA A 89 2.42 -8.52 -5.79
C ALA A 89 1.48 -7.38 -5.39
N THR A 90 1.56 -6.90 -4.15
CA THR A 90 0.76 -5.76 -3.67
C THR A 90 1.01 -4.49 -4.50
N LYS A 91 2.26 -4.20 -4.87
CA LYS A 91 2.57 -3.04 -5.74
C LYS A 91 1.91 -3.16 -7.11
N VAL A 92 1.86 -4.35 -7.69
CA VAL A 92 1.17 -4.59 -8.97
C VAL A 92 -0.34 -4.39 -8.84
N GLU A 93 -0.95 -4.89 -7.77
CA GLU A 93 -2.38 -4.67 -7.50
C GLU A 93 -2.69 -3.18 -7.30
N MET A 94 -1.85 -2.46 -6.57
CA MET A 94 -1.99 -1.01 -6.40
C MET A 94 -1.83 -0.26 -7.72
N ALA A 95 -0.85 -0.63 -8.55
CA ALA A 95 -0.67 -0.05 -9.88
C ALA A 95 -1.86 -0.34 -10.81
N ALA A 96 -2.55 -1.47 -10.62
CA ALA A 96 -3.76 -1.79 -11.36
C ALA A 96 -4.96 -0.93 -10.94
N ILE A 97 -5.02 -0.56 -9.66
CA ILE A 97 -6.01 0.37 -9.09
C ILE A 97 -5.70 1.81 -9.54
N ARG A 98 -4.44 2.24 -9.41
CA ARG A 98 -3.98 3.58 -9.76
C ARG A 98 -2.56 3.56 -10.31
N HIS A 99 -2.43 3.75 -11.62
CA HIS A 99 -1.14 3.81 -12.27
C HIS A 99 -0.68 5.27 -12.44
N PRO A 100 0.56 5.64 -12.06
CA PRO A 100 1.03 7.05 -12.14
C PRO A 100 1.05 7.65 -13.55
N LEU A 101 1.06 6.79 -14.57
CA LEU A 101 1.03 7.16 -16.00
C LEU A 101 -0.33 6.91 -16.67
N ALA A 102 -1.34 6.42 -15.94
CA ALA A 102 -2.68 6.35 -16.50
C ALA A 102 -3.23 7.77 -16.69
N GLY A 103 -3.80 8.04 -17.85
CA GLY A 103 -4.40 9.35 -18.17
C GLY A 103 -5.70 9.61 -17.39
N ASP A 104 -6.46 8.54 -17.11
CA ASP A 104 -7.76 8.62 -16.44
C ASP A 104 -7.67 8.04 -15.03
N ASP A 105 -7.92 8.89 -14.03
CA ASP A 105 -8.11 8.44 -12.65
C ASP A 105 -9.53 7.91 -12.49
N LYS A 106 -9.66 6.57 -12.51
CA LYS A 106 -10.96 5.87 -12.43
C LYS A 106 -11.72 6.22 -11.14
N PHE A 107 -11.04 6.53 -10.04
CA PHE A 107 -11.72 6.92 -8.80
C PHE A 107 -12.34 8.31 -8.95
N GLN A 108 -11.59 9.23 -9.54
CA GLN A 108 -12.07 10.57 -9.81
C GLN A 108 -13.24 10.55 -10.80
N GLN A 109 -13.13 9.78 -11.89
CA GLN A 109 -14.20 9.63 -12.88
C GLN A 109 -15.47 9.04 -12.24
N ALA A 110 -15.36 7.90 -11.53
CA ALA A 110 -16.50 7.28 -10.87
C ALA A 110 -17.14 8.20 -9.81
N SER A 111 -16.33 8.99 -9.09
CA SER A 111 -16.83 9.98 -8.13
C SER A 111 -17.59 11.11 -8.82
N GLN A 112 -17.09 11.62 -9.94
CA GLN A 112 -17.75 12.65 -10.75
C GLN A 112 -19.07 12.14 -11.32
N GLU A 113 -19.09 10.94 -11.89
CA GLU A 113 -20.30 10.30 -12.41
C GLU A 113 -21.35 10.10 -11.31
N LEU A 114 -20.96 9.57 -10.14
CA LEU A 114 -21.89 9.43 -9.01
C LEU A 114 -22.43 10.78 -8.52
N SER A 115 -21.58 11.82 -8.46
CA SER A 115 -22.02 13.17 -8.09
C SER A 115 -22.99 13.76 -9.11
N ALA A 116 -22.75 13.54 -10.42
CA ALA A 116 -23.67 13.95 -11.47
C ALA A 116 -25.03 13.25 -11.35
N VAL A 117 -25.04 11.95 -11.04
CA VAL A 117 -26.28 11.18 -10.79
C VAL A 117 -27.05 11.76 -9.59
N VAL A 118 -26.37 12.08 -8.49
CA VAL A 118 -27.04 12.72 -7.33
C VAL A 118 -27.64 14.06 -7.74
N SER A 119 -26.88 14.92 -8.39
CA SER A 119 -27.37 16.24 -8.81
C SER A 119 -28.55 16.15 -9.77
N ALA A 120 -28.49 15.27 -10.78
CA ALA A 120 -29.57 15.08 -11.73
C ALA A 120 -30.84 14.53 -11.06
N THR A 121 -30.70 13.58 -10.13
CA THR A 121 -31.85 13.03 -9.40
C THR A 121 -32.46 14.02 -8.42
N GLU A 122 -31.67 14.88 -7.77
CA GLU A 122 -32.17 15.99 -6.96
C GLU A 122 -32.94 17.01 -7.81
N ALA A 123 -32.39 17.40 -8.96
CA ALA A 123 -33.06 18.30 -9.90
C ALA A 123 -34.40 17.74 -10.38
N ALA A 124 -34.42 16.48 -10.82
CA ALA A 124 -35.64 15.80 -11.24
C ALA A 124 -36.68 15.72 -10.11
N THR A 125 -36.25 15.45 -8.87
CA THR A 125 -37.14 15.41 -7.70
C THR A 125 -37.74 16.78 -7.41
N ASN A 126 -36.94 17.85 -7.49
CA ASN A 126 -37.45 19.22 -7.34
C ASN A 126 -38.48 19.57 -8.41
N THR A 127 -38.26 19.16 -9.67
CA THR A 127 -39.25 19.32 -10.73
C THR A 127 -40.54 18.55 -10.45
N ILE A 128 -40.45 17.30 -9.97
CA ILE A 128 -41.63 16.51 -9.61
C ILE A 128 -42.42 17.17 -8.47
N MET A 129 -41.72 17.70 -7.46
CA MET A 129 -42.37 18.42 -6.35
C MET A 129 -43.06 19.70 -6.84
N ALA A 130 -42.42 20.49 -7.71
CA ALA A 130 -43.04 21.67 -8.31
C ALA A 130 -44.30 21.32 -9.13
N CYS A 131 -44.25 20.25 -9.93
CA CYS A 131 -45.43 19.76 -10.65
C CYS A 131 -46.55 19.32 -9.68
N ALA A 132 -46.20 18.75 -8.52
CA ALA A 132 -47.18 18.36 -7.51
C ALA A 132 -47.82 19.58 -6.83
N GLU A 133 -47.05 20.65 -6.59
CA GLU A 133 -47.54 21.95 -6.09
C GLU A 133 -48.51 22.59 -7.09
N GLU A 134 -48.16 22.64 -8.38
CA GLU A 134 -49.06 23.12 -9.44
C GLU A 134 -50.36 22.29 -9.52
N LEU A 135 -50.25 20.96 -9.37
CA LEU A 135 -51.41 20.07 -9.38
C LEU A 135 -52.31 20.31 -8.15
N GLU A 136 -51.72 20.63 -7.00
CA GLU A 136 -52.43 20.98 -5.77
C GLU A 136 -53.25 22.27 -5.94
N GLU A 137 -52.69 23.30 -6.58
CA GLU A 137 -53.40 24.54 -6.89
C GLU A 137 -54.62 24.28 -7.78
N VAL A 138 -54.44 23.52 -8.88
CA VAL A 138 -55.54 23.17 -9.80
C VAL A 138 -56.64 22.37 -9.10
N VAL A 139 -56.26 21.40 -8.25
CA VAL A 139 -57.19 20.59 -7.47
C VAL A 139 -57.95 21.45 -6.45
N HIS A 140 -57.27 22.42 -5.82
CA HIS A 140 -57.89 23.37 -4.89
C HIS A 140 -58.93 24.25 -5.58
N GLU A 141 -58.59 24.82 -6.74
CA GLU A 141 -59.51 25.61 -7.55
C GLU A 141 -60.74 24.79 -7.98
N LEU A 142 -60.52 23.57 -8.47
CA LEU A 142 -61.61 22.65 -8.86
C LEU A 142 -62.54 22.37 -7.69
N LYS A 143 -62.00 22.10 -6.50
CA LYS A 143 -62.79 21.84 -5.29
C LYS A 143 -63.69 23.02 -4.93
N SER A 144 -63.21 24.26 -5.09
CA SER A 144 -63.98 25.46 -4.80
C SER A 144 -65.13 25.70 -5.79
N SER A 145 -65.03 25.17 -7.01
CA SER A 145 -66.00 25.36 -8.09
C SER A 145 -67.07 24.25 -8.17
N LEU A 146 -66.82 23.09 -7.55
CA LEU A 146 -67.69 21.92 -7.64
C LEU A 146 -68.71 21.87 -6.49
N PRO A 147 -69.99 21.56 -6.78
CA PRO A 147 -70.96 21.26 -5.73
C PRO A 147 -70.63 19.94 -5.02
N GLU A 148 -71.11 19.79 -3.78
CA GLU A 148 -70.96 18.55 -3.01
C GLU A 148 -71.50 17.33 -3.76
N GLY A 149 -70.81 16.20 -3.62
CA GLY A 149 -71.17 14.93 -4.25
C GLY A 149 -69.95 14.18 -4.77
N TYR A 150 -70.20 13.15 -5.57
CA TYR A 150 -69.18 12.21 -6.04
C TYR A 150 -67.94 12.86 -6.68
N HIS A 151 -68.13 13.93 -7.46
CA HIS A 151 -67.01 14.64 -8.09
C HIS A 151 -66.15 15.40 -7.07
N ALA A 152 -66.75 16.00 -6.05
CA ALA A 152 -66.02 16.65 -4.96
C ALA A 152 -65.25 15.62 -4.10
N ASP A 153 -65.83 14.44 -3.85
CA ASP A 153 -65.14 13.34 -3.18
C ASP A 153 -63.90 12.91 -3.98
N ARG A 154 -64.05 12.71 -5.29
CA ARG A 154 -62.92 12.35 -6.17
C ARG A 154 -61.79 13.38 -6.17
N VAL A 155 -62.10 14.67 -6.04
CA VAL A 155 -61.10 15.74 -5.90
C VAL A 155 -60.40 15.69 -4.53
N ASN A 156 -61.09 15.28 -3.46
CA ASN A 156 -60.42 15.00 -2.18
C ASN A 156 -59.44 13.84 -2.31
N ASP A 157 -59.83 12.75 -2.97
CA ASP A 157 -58.92 11.64 -3.20
C ASP A 157 -57.68 12.04 -4.04
N MET A 158 -57.80 13.03 -4.93
CA MET A 158 -56.64 13.57 -5.66
C MET A 158 -55.65 14.26 -4.71
N ASN A 159 -56.12 15.00 -3.71
CA ASN A 159 -55.24 15.58 -2.68
C ASN A 159 -54.45 14.48 -1.94
N ASP A 160 -55.10 13.36 -1.60
CA ASP A 160 -54.42 12.23 -0.95
C ASP A 160 -53.36 11.58 -1.86
N VAL A 161 -53.52 11.65 -3.19
CA VAL A 161 -52.50 11.20 -4.14
C VAL A 161 -51.31 12.18 -4.14
N ILE A 162 -51.57 13.49 -4.14
CA ILE A 162 -50.53 14.53 -4.11
C ILE A 162 -49.67 14.41 -2.85
N VAL A 163 -50.30 14.24 -1.68
CA VAL A 163 -49.58 14.02 -0.41
C VAL A 163 -48.63 12.83 -0.50
N ARG A 164 -49.08 11.71 -1.12
CA ARG A 164 -48.22 10.54 -1.33
C ARG A 164 -47.05 10.80 -2.30
N ILE A 165 -47.19 11.73 -3.25
CA ILE A 165 -46.08 12.15 -4.12
C ILE A 165 -45.01 12.85 -3.28
N TYR A 166 -45.39 13.81 -2.43
CA TYR A 166 -44.43 14.48 -1.54
C TYR A 166 -43.72 13.49 -0.61
N GLU A 167 -44.46 12.56 0.01
CA GLU A 167 -43.89 11.53 0.88
C GLU A 167 -42.90 10.62 0.13
N ALA A 168 -43.22 10.23 -1.11
CA ALA A 168 -42.35 9.41 -1.94
C ALA A 168 -41.07 10.16 -2.35
N CYS A 169 -41.17 11.44 -2.71
CA CYS A 169 -40.04 12.27 -3.08
C CYS A 169 -39.10 12.55 -1.90
N ASN A 170 -39.62 12.65 -0.68
CA ASN A 170 -38.82 12.85 0.53
C ASN A 170 -37.84 11.70 0.81
N PHE A 171 -38.10 10.49 0.30
CA PHE A 171 -37.17 9.35 0.40
C PHE A 171 -35.91 9.51 -0.48
N GLN A 172 -35.93 10.42 -1.47
CA GLN A 172 -34.77 10.67 -2.33
C GLN A 172 -33.62 11.32 -1.55
N ASP A 173 -33.89 12.19 -0.58
CA ASP A 173 -32.85 12.84 0.24
C ASP A 173 -31.96 11.80 0.94
N LEU A 174 -32.57 10.74 1.51
CA LEU A 174 -31.81 9.64 2.11
C LEU A 174 -30.94 8.91 1.09
N THR A 175 -31.39 8.79 -0.16
CA THR A 175 -30.63 8.16 -1.25
C THR A 175 -29.45 9.04 -1.67
N GLY A 176 -29.67 10.35 -1.87
CA GLY A 176 -28.60 11.31 -2.18
C GLY A 176 -27.51 11.34 -1.10
N GLN A 177 -27.92 11.33 0.17
CA GLN A 177 -26.98 11.23 1.30
C GLN A 177 -26.19 9.92 1.32
N ARG A 178 -26.83 8.78 1.00
CA ARG A 178 -26.15 7.47 0.95
C ARG A 178 -25.13 7.43 -0.18
N ILE A 179 -25.47 7.93 -1.37
CA ILE A 179 -24.53 8.01 -2.49
C ILE A 179 -23.37 8.94 -2.15
N THR A 180 -23.64 10.10 -1.56
CA THR A 180 -22.60 11.03 -1.09
C THR A 180 -21.63 10.36 -0.10
N LYS A 181 -22.12 9.50 0.80
CA LYS A 181 -21.26 8.71 1.70
C LYS A 181 -20.38 7.71 0.94
N VAL A 182 -20.90 7.08 -0.11
CA VAL A 182 -20.12 6.17 -0.97
C VAL A 182 -19.01 6.94 -1.69
N VAL A 183 -19.32 8.10 -2.28
CA VAL A 183 -18.32 8.95 -2.94
C VAL A 183 -17.18 9.32 -1.97
N ARG A 184 -17.52 9.76 -0.74
CA ARG A 184 -16.50 10.05 0.28
C ARG A 184 -15.66 8.84 0.66
N ALA A 185 -16.27 7.65 0.71
CA ALA A 185 -15.53 6.42 1.00
C ALA A 185 -14.56 6.07 -0.13
N LEU A 186 -14.96 6.27 -1.40
CA LEU A 186 -14.07 6.09 -2.55
C LEU A 186 -12.89 7.07 -2.50
N SER A 187 -13.13 8.35 -2.23
CA SER A 187 -12.06 9.35 -2.07
C SER A 187 -11.11 9.01 -0.92
N PHE A 188 -11.63 8.48 0.20
CA PHE A 188 -10.80 8.02 1.31
C PHE A 188 -9.91 6.82 0.93
N ILE A 189 -10.44 5.88 0.15
CA ILE A 189 -9.66 4.75 -0.37
C ILE A 189 -8.55 5.26 -1.31
N GLU A 190 -8.87 6.20 -2.21
CA GLU A 190 -7.92 6.83 -3.12
C GLU A 190 -6.77 7.49 -2.35
N GLU A 191 -7.07 8.34 -1.36
CA GLU A 191 -6.06 8.99 -0.51
C GLU A 191 -5.15 7.97 0.18
N ARG A 192 -5.71 6.84 0.63
CA ARG A 192 -4.94 5.80 1.32
C ARG A 192 -4.02 5.03 0.37
N VAL A 193 -4.49 4.75 -0.84
CA VAL A 193 -3.67 4.14 -1.90
C VAL A 193 -2.53 5.08 -2.26
N ASP A 194 -2.79 6.37 -2.41
CA ASP A 194 -1.78 7.39 -2.69
C ASP A 194 -0.74 7.53 -1.59
N ALA A 195 -1.18 7.60 -0.34
CA ALA A 195 -0.28 7.61 0.81
C ALA A 195 0.61 6.37 0.82
N MET A 196 0.06 5.20 0.52
CA MET A 196 0.83 3.96 0.47
C MET A 196 1.82 3.96 -0.69
N MET A 197 1.42 4.43 -1.89
CA MET A 197 2.33 4.59 -3.04
C MET A 197 3.47 5.56 -2.76
N SER A 198 3.23 6.62 -1.99
CA SER A 198 4.22 7.66 -1.67
C SER A 198 5.45 7.15 -0.92
N HIS A 199 5.34 6.01 -0.23
CA HIS A 199 6.45 5.37 0.49
C HIS A 199 7.44 4.67 -0.44
N TRP A 200 7.07 4.40 -1.69
CA TRP A 200 7.93 3.75 -2.68
C TRP A 200 8.39 4.71 -3.76
N ASN A 201 9.44 4.31 -4.47
CA ASN A 201 9.97 5.09 -5.57
C ASN A 201 8.98 5.06 -6.74
N LYS A 202 8.47 6.25 -7.13
CA LYS A 202 7.52 6.40 -8.26
C LYS A 202 7.99 5.72 -9.55
N ARG A 203 9.31 5.71 -9.81
CA ARG A 203 9.90 5.05 -10.99
C ARG A 203 9.65 3.55 -11.06
N GLU A 204 9.49 2.89 -9.90
CA GLU A 204 9.18 1.45 -9.85
C GLU A 204 7.77 1.19 -10.36
N PHE A 205 6.82 2.08 -10.06
CA PHE A 205 5.45 2.00 -10.55
C PHE A 205 5.35 2.41 -12.02
N GLU A 206 6.07 3.45 -12.45
CA GLU A 206 6.11 3.87 -13.86
C GLU A 206 6.68 2.80 -14.80
N ALA A 207 7.53 1.90 -14.29
CA ALA A 207 8.06 0.76 -15.02
C ALA A 207 7.10 -0.44 -15.06
N MET A 208 5.99 -0.40 -14.33
CA MET A 208 4.98 -1.46 -14.38
C MET A 208 4.14 -1.36 -15.66
N PRO A 209 3.56 -2.47 -16.13
CA PRO A 209 2.61 -2.43 -17.23
C PRO A 209 1.41 -1.55 -16.85
N LEU A 210 0.97 -0.72 -17.80
CA LEU A 210 -0.30 -0.01 -17.66
C LEU A 210 -1.43 -1.03 -17.48
N PRO A 211 -2.37 -0.79 -16.55
CA PRO A 211 -3.54 -1.64 -16.42
C PRO A 211 -4.32 -1.67 -17.74
N PRO A 212 -4.91 -2.81 -18.12
CA PRO A 212 -5.78 -2.87 -19.28
C PRO A 212 -6.93 -1.88 -19.08
N THR A 213 -7.18 -1.07 -20.12
CA THR A 213 -8.39 -0.25 -20.17
C THR A 213 -9.58 -1.19 -20.12
N VAL A 214 -10.46 -1.03 -19.12
CA VAL A 214 -11.72 -1.77 -19.07
C VAL A 214 -12.69 -1.08 -20.02
N THR A 215 -12.38 -1.07 -21.31
CA THR A 215 -13.33 -0.76 -22.38
C THR A 215 -14.04 -2.05 -22.78
N LYS A 216 -14.58 -2.78 -21.80
CA LYS A 216 -15.74 -3.61 -22.09
C LYS A 216 -16.95 -2.70 -21.98
N MET A 217 -17.11 -1.81 -22.97
CA MET A 217 -18.46 -1.40 -23.33
C MET A 217 -19.14 -2.70 -23.74
N ASP A 218 -20.04 -3.17 -22.89
CA ASP A 218 -21.07 -4.07 -23.38
C ASP A 218 -21.84 -3.24 -24.41
N GLU A 219 -21.68 -3.52 -25.70
CA GLU A 219 -22.37 -2.81 -26.79
C GLU A 219 -23.90 -2.83 -26.61
N SER A 220 -24.41 -3.71 -25.74
CA SER A 220 -25.83 -3.77 -25.38
C SER A 220 -26.23 -2.90 -24.17
N LEU A 221 -25.27 -2.26 -23.50
CA LEU A 221 -25.47 -1.41 -22.33
C LEU A 221 -25.25 0.07 -22.70
N GLU A 222 -26.05 0.57 -23.65
CA GLU A 222 -26.18 2.00 -23.93
C GLU A 222 -26.90 2.67 -22.75
N LEU A 223 -26.16 2.88 -21.65
CA LEU A 223 -26.61 3.69 -20.53
C LEU A 223 -26.46 5.16 -20.90
N HIS A 224 -27.52 5.74 -21.46
CA HIS A 224 -27.65 7.18 -21.55
C HIS A 224 -27.85 7.76 -20.15
N GLY A 225 -26.75 8.14 -19.50
CA GLY A 225 -26.79 9.04 -18.37
C GLY A 225 -27.22 10.45 -18.81
N PRO A 226 -27.60 11.33 -17.86
CA PRO A 226 -27.78 12.74 -18.16
C PRO A 226 -26.52 13.29 -18.82
N ALA A 227 -26.66 13.75 -20.07
CA ALA A 227 -25.55 14.28 -20.84
C ALA A 227 -24.98 15.52 -20.16
N ASP A 228 -23.66 15.55 -19.95
CA ASP A 228 -22.99 16.76 -19.47
C ASP A 228 -23.15 17.85 -20.53
N HIS A 229 -23.66 19.01 -20.13
CA HIS A 229 -23.93 20.14 -21.02
C HIS A 229 -22.65 20.74 -21.62
N GLN A 230 -21.48 20.35 -21.10
CA GLN A 230 -20.18 20.84 -21.56
C GLN A 230 -19.46 19.92 -22.56
N GLU A 231 -19.98 18.71 -22.82
CA GLU A 231 -19.40 17.82 -23.82
C GLU A 231 -19.76 18.24 -25.25
N THR A 232 -18.72 18.36 -26.09
CA THR A 232 -18.84 18.84 -27.47
C THR A 232 -19.47 17.74 -28.34
N GLY A 233 -20.78 17.86 -28.59
CA GLY A 233 -21.55 16.89 -29.39
C GLY A 233 -22.92 16.54 -28.81
N ASN A 234 -23.20 16.91 -27.56
CA ASN A 234 -24.49 16.69 -26.94
C ASN A 234 -25.49 17.78 -27.38
N ILE A 235 -26.69 17.37 -27.79
CA ILE A 235 -27.78 18.26 -28.18
C ILE A 235 -28.26 18.99 -26.93
N SER A 236 -28.26 20.32 -26.95
CA SER A 236 -28.70 21.10 -25.79
C SER A 236 -30.23 21.10 -25.67
N GLN A 237 -30.75 21.32 -24.45
CA GLN A 237 -32.20 21.42 -24.24
C GLN A 237 -32.82 22.54 -25.10
N ALA A 238 -32.09 23.62 -25.34
CA ALA A 238 -32.52 24.70 -26.24
C ALA A 238 -32.65 24.24 -27.70
N ASP A 239 -31.80 23.30 -28.14
CA ASP A 239 -31.88 22.73 -29.49
C ASP A 239 -33.08 21.78 -29.63
N ILE A 240 -33.42 21.06 -28.55
CA ILE A 240 -34.62 20.19 -28.49
C ILE A 240 -35.88 21.05 -28.53
N ASP A 241 -35.94 22.11 -27.72
CA ASP A 241 -37.08 23.02 -27.66
C ASP A 241 -37.31 23.73 -29.00
N ALA A 242 -36.25 24.06 -29.75
CA ALA A 242 -36.34 24.63 -31.09
C ALA A 242 -36.86 23.65 -32.17
N LEU A 243 -36.86 22.35 -31.89
CA LEU A 243 -37.31 21.31 -32.82
C LEU A 243 -38.80 20.96 -32.65
N PHE A 244 -39.35 21.22 -31.45
CA PHE A 244 -40.71 20.83 -31.07
C PHE A 244 -41.61 22.01 -30.63
N GLY A 245 -41.07 23.23 -30.51
CA GLY A 245 -41.82 24.49 -30.32
C GLY A 245 -42.04 25.25 -31.61
#